data_AF-A0AAJ4XGR6-F1
#
_entry.id   AF-A0AAJ4XGR6-F1
#
_cell.length_a   1.000
_cell.length_b   1.000
_cell.length_c   1.000
_cell.angle_alpha   90.00
_cell.angle_beta   90.00
_cell.angle_gamma   90.00
#
_symmetry.space_group_name_H-M   'P 1'
#
loop_
_entity.id
_entity.type
_entity.pdbx_description
1 polymer ?
#
loop_
_entity_poly.entity_id
_entity_poly.type
_entity_poly.pdbx_seq_one_letter_code
_entity_poly.pdbx_strand_id
1 'polypeptide(L)'
;MKLLLILCAFLLPNILFAQVRRNLKAFYNADSTLVDYQDRQGKVIVPLSLQAVSRIPSSFDNIISVTEVNDQEEFRSYFLTKTGRKVGNDSLYYFDNVPDCESEGFIRFYDQANDLVGLLNAEGEIQIPAIYNGLGRVKNGMIPALKGAQRKRDSPGDELSYFVGGKSMLIDTNNQVLIEDFPYNDNLNFYQVSINGSLPEDRTWEKFKGKNGNTYAFMDYVKEFEQLFPKLFSKEITKERLISHSYDSIAYWHEDQNQWVFEESPKYINRQGDILKDLFESVISGSKKYDISKSSLNYFIFEGESYSKYLDQCGDSLDAKYPVISLSLYDEFPYVSKTFEFLRTDEGYKLILVNF
;
A
#
# COMPACT_ATOMS: atom_id res chain seq x y z
N MET A 1 26.70 16.55 -49.05
CA MET A 1 27.58 16.07 -47.96
C MET A 1 27.34 16.75 -46.61
N LYS A 2 27.06 18.06 -46.52
CA LYS A 2 26.75 18.72 -45.24
C LYS A 2 25.37 18.37 -44.64
N LEU A 3 24.40 17.97 -45.47
CA LEU A 3 23.06 17.56 -45.00
C LEU A 3 22.98 16.14 -44.42
N LEU A 4 23.90 15.25 -44.78
CA LEU A 4 23.90 13.85 -44.28
C LEU A 4 24.45 13.73 -42.86
N LEU A 5 25.36 14.64 -42.46
CA LEU A 5 25.95 14.67 -41.11
C LEU A 5 24.99 15.19 -40.04
N ILE A 6 24.00 16.00 -40.41
CA ILE A 6 22.99 16.52 -39.47
C ILE A 6 21.93 15.47 -39.17
N LEU A 7 21.61 14.58 -40.13
CA LEU A 7 20.64 13.50 -39.92
C LEU A 7 21.17 12.38 -39.01
N CYS A 8 22.49 12.13 -38.99
CA CYS A 8 23.10 11.15 -38.08
C CYS A 8 23.17 11.63 -36.62
N ALA A 9 23.13 12.94 -36.36
CA ALA A 9 23.12 13.48 -34.99
C ALA A 9 21.75 13.33 -34.29
N PHE A 10 20.66 13.15 -35.07
CA PHE A 10 19.30 12.92 -34.55
C PHE A 10 18.92 11.43 -34.44
N LEU A 11 19.81 10.51 -34.84
CA LEU A 11 19.63 9.06 -34.77
C LEU A 11 20.46 8.40 -33.66
N LEU A 12 21.09 9.18 -32.79
CA LEU A 12 21.45 8.66 -31.47
C LEU A 12 20.14 8.52 -30.71
N PRO A 13 19.68 7.31 -30.36
CA PRO A 13 18.63 7.20 -29.37
C PRO A 13 19.18 7.95 -28.17
N ASN A 14 18.46 8.97 -27.72
CA ASN A 14 18.46 9.29 -26.31
C ASN A 14 18.03 7.99 -25.63
N ILE A 15 19.01 7.13 -25.34
CA ILE A 15 18.90 6.19 -24.24
C ILE A 15 18.81 7.15 -23.06
N LEU A 16 17.60 7.65 -22.83
CA LEU A 16 17.11 7.87 -21.50
C LEU A 16 17.58 6.60 -20.80
N PHE A 17 18.63 6.74 -19.99
CA PHE A 17 18.77 5.90 -18.83
C PHE A 17 17.44 6.09 -18.13
N ALA A 18 16.43 5.29 -18.51
CA ALA A 18 15.38 4.91 -17.61
C ALA A 18 16.17 4.61 -16.35
N GLN A 19 15.99 5.42 -15.32
CA GLN A 19 16.64 5.20 -14.05
C GLN A 19 16.10 3.87 -13.59
N VAL A 20 16.79 2.79 -14.01
CA VAL A 20 16.54 1.45 -13.56
C VAL A 20 16.80 1.60 -12.08
N ARG A 21 15.72 1.67 -11.29
CA ARG A 21 15.79 1.76 -9.84
C ARG A 21 16.82 0.73 -9.39
N ARG A 22 17.98 1.22 -8.94
CA ARG A 22 19.12 0.40 -8.51
C ARG A 22 18.79 -0.09 -7.11
N ASN A 23 17.76 -0.93 -7.03
CA ASN A 23 17.31 -1.51 -5.78
C ASN A 23 18.36 -2.54 -5.38
N LEU A 24 18.94 -2.35 -4.20
CA LEU A 24 19.79 -3.38 -3.62
C LEU A 24 18.87 -4.48 -3.11
N LYS A 25 19.31 -5.73 -3.23
CA LYS A 25 18.58 -6.88 -2.69
C LYS A 25 19.24 -7.35 -1.41
N ALA A 26 18.42 -7.64 -0.40
CA ALA A 26 18.90 -8.29 0.80
C ALA A 26 19.41 -9.70 0.47
N PHE A 27 20.50 -10.11 1.09
CA PHE A 27 20.97 -11.49 1.06
C PHE A 27 21.50 -11.88 2.44
N TYR A 28 21.34 -13.17 2.75
CA TYR A 28 21.71 -13.73 4.03
C TYR A 28 23.05 -14.45 3.92
N ASN A 29 23.84 -14.43 4.99
CA ASN A 29 24.97 -15.33 5.12
C ASN A 29 24.51 -16.80 5.21
N ALA A 30 25.45 -17.74 5.18
CA ALA A 30 25.14 -19.17 5.04
C ALA A 30 24.25 -19.74 6.17
N ASP A 31 24.32 -19.19 7.38
CA ASP A 31 23.50 -19.60 8.52
C ASP A 31 22.29 -18.68 8.79
N SER A 32 22.05 -17.70 7.90
CA SER A 32 20.95 -16.74 7.98
C SER A 32 20.94 -15.83 9.21
N THR A 33 22.05 -15.69 9.91
CA THR A 33 22.18 -14.81 11.09
C THR A 33 22.50 -13.36 10.75
N LEU A 34 23.07 -13.11 9.57
CA LEU A 34 23.50 -11.78 9.11
C LEU A 34 22.89 -11.43 7.75
N VAL A 35 22.52 -10.16 7.59
CA VAL A 35 21.91 -9.64 6.36
C VAL A 35 22.68 -8.49 5.74
N ASP A 36 23.12 -8.71 4.50
CA ASP A 36 23.82 -7.74 3.65
C ASP A 36 22.94 -7.26 2.48
N TYR A 37 23.38 -6.20 1.78
CA TYR A 37 22.74 -5.70 0.57
C TYR A 37 23.69 -5.64 -0.64
N GLN A 38 23.24 -6.23 -1.75
CA GLN A 38 23.98 -6.27 -3.01
C GLN A 38 23.23 -5.59 -4.15
N ASP A 39 23.96 -5.06 -5.13
CA ASP A 39 23.37 -4.61 -6.39
C ASP A 39 22.95 -5.79 -7.29
N ARG A 40 22.40 -5.47 -8.47
CA ARG A 40 21.95 -6.47 -9.44
C ARG A 40 23.09 -7.31 -10.03
N GLN A 41 24.35 -6.87 -9.88
CA GLN A 41 25.54 -7.60 -10.31
C GLN A 41 26.14 -8.47 -9.19
N GLY A 42 25.50 -8.51 -8.02
CA GLY A 42 25.98 -9.25 -6.85
C GLY A 42 27.13 -8.55 -6.13
N LYS A 43 27.41 -7.28 -6.46
CA LYS A 43 28.40 -6.50 -5.73
C LYS A 43 27.77 -5.99 -4.44
N VAL A 44 28.37 -6.33 -3.31
CA VAL A 44 28.00 -5.78 -2.00
C VAL A 44 28.25 -4.28 -2.04
N ILE A 45 27.19 -3.48 -1.86
CA ILE A 45 27.27 -2.01 -1.89
C ILE A 45 27.36 -1.46 -0.48
N VAL A 46 26.65 -2.07 0.46
CA VAL A 46 26.70 -1.72 1.87
C VAL A 46 26.98 -3.02 2.63
N PRO A 47 28.25 -3.30 3.00
CA PRO A 47 28.57 -4.44 3.84
C PRO A 47 28.00 -4.15 5.22
N LEU A 48 27.03 -4.97 5.57
CA LEU A 48 26.13 -4.90 6.67
C LEU A 48 26.12 -6.31 7.22
N SER A 49 27.00 -6.59 8.16
CA SER A 49 26.82 -7.76 9.03
C SER A 49 25.74 -7.40 10.06
N LEU A 50 24.52 -7.11 9.59
CA LEU A 50 23.40 -6.74 10.45
C LEU A 50 22.86 -7.99 11.12
N GLN A 51 22.93 -8.04 12.44
CA GLN A 51 22.22 -9.02 13.25
C GLN A 51 20.81 -8.51 13.52
N ALA A 52 19.97 -8.63 12.50
CA ALA A 52 18.63 -8.07 12.51
C ALA A 52 17.69 -8.85 13.43
N VAL A 53 16.95 -8.14 14.27
CA VAL A 53 15.95 -8.73 15.17
C VAL A 53 14.51 -8.47 14.72
N SER A 54 14.33 -7.64 13.71
CA SER A 54 13.04 -7.35 13.07
C SER A 54 13.09 -7.69 11.58
N ARG A 55 11.92 -7.73 10.93
CA ARG A 55 11.82 -7.90 9.47
C ARG A 55 12.68 -6.84 8.77
N ILE A 56 13.62 -7.29 7.95
CA ILE A 56 14.43 -6.43 7.08
C ILE A 56 13.74 -6.30 5.71
N PRO A 57 13.74 -5.10 5.09
CA PRO A 57 13.22 -4.93 3.74
C PRO A 57 13.93 -5.81 2.71
N SER A 58 13.16 -6.55 1.93
CA SER A 58 13.66 -7.44 0.86
C SER A 58 14.46 -6.69 -0.22
N SER A 59 14.14 -5.41 -0.42
CA SER A 59 14.94 -4.48 -1.19
C SER A 59 15.17 -3.16 -0.46
N PHE A 60 16.29 -2.53 -0.80
CA PHE A 60 16.69 -1.24 -0.26
C PHE A 60 16.61 -0.21 -1.39
N ASP A 61 15.62 0.68 -1.30
CA ASP A 61 15.31 1.69 -2.33
C ASP A 61 16.01 3.03 -2.05
N ASN A 62 15.99 3.56 -0.82
CA ASN A 62 16.76 4.77 -0.48
C ASN A 62 17.16 4.81 0.99
N ILE A 63 16.21 4.55 1.86
CA ILE A 63 16.34 4.55 3.32
C ILE A 63 15.52 3.39 3.89
N ILE A 64 16.02 2.72 4.93
CA ILE A 64 15.33 1.60 5.60
C ILE A 64 15.39 1.76 7.12
N SER A 65 14.39 1.22 7.80
CA SER A 65 14.41 1.04 9.25
C SER A 65 15.26 -0.18 9.61
N VAL A 66 16.16 -0.04 10.59
CA VAL A 66 17.00 -1.13 11.09
C VAL A 66 16.87 -1.23 12.60
N THR A 67 16.57 -2.44 13.07
CA THR A 67 16.74 -2.82 14.48
C THR A 67 17.77 -3.94 14.53
N GLU A 68 18.91 -3.70 15.16
CA GLU A 68 20.00 -4.66 15.31
C GLU A 68 20.39 -4.83 16.77
N VAL A 69 21.03 -5.96 17.07
CA VAL A 69 21.70 -6.19 18.35
C VAL A 69 23.19 -6.01 18.15
N ASN A 70 23.83 -5.29 19.06
CA ASN A 70 25.29 -5.13 19.04
C ASN A 70 26.00 -6.30 19.76
N ASP A 71 27.33 -6.33 19.70
CA ASP A 71 28.15 -7.36 20.37
C ASP A 71 27.96 -7.45 21.90
N GLN A 72 27.32 -6.45 22.50
CA GLN A 72 27.02 -6.35 23.93
C GLN A 72 25.56 -6.72 24.26
N GLU A 73 24.84 -7.32 23.30
CA GLU A 73 23.43 -7.69 23.41
C GLU A 73 22.47 -6.50 23.59
N GLU A 74 22.90 -5.28 23.26
CA GLU A 74 22.05 -4.10 23.32
C GLU A 74 21.33 -3.86 21.99
N PHE A 75 20.04 -3.58 22.07
CA PHE A 75 19.23 -3.18 20.92
C PHE A 75 19.60 -1.77 20.46
N ARG A 76 19.73 -1.61 19.15
CA ARG A 76 19.88 -0.32 18.49
C ARG A 76 18.86 -0.19 17.38
N SER A 77 18.24 0.98 17.31
CA SER A 77 17.27 1.28 16.28
C SER A 77 17.66 2.57 15.55
N TYR A 78 17.68 2.56 14.23
CA TYR A 78 18.05 3.72 13.42
C TYR A 78 17.60 3.53 11.97
N PHE A 79 17.64 4.62 11.20
CA PHE A 79 17.47 4.57 9.76
C PHE A 79 18.82 4.43 9.05
N LEU A 80 18.89 3.55 8.06
CA LEU A 80 20.06 3.37 7.23
C LEU A 80 19.78 3.89 5.83
N THR A 81 20.64 4.77 5.32
CA THR A 81 20.56 5.26 3.94
C THR A 81 21.38 4.39 3.00
N LYS A 82 21.10 4.47 1.69
CA LYS A 82 21.86 3.76 0.65
C LYS A 82 23.36 4.06 0.63
N THR A 83 23.78 5.19 1.21
CA THR A 83 25.20 5.55 1.32
C THR A 83 25.87 4.96 2.55
N GLY A 84 25.13 4.19 3.37
CA GLY A 84 25.61 3.60 4.63
C GLY A 84 25.50 4.54 5.83
N ARG A 85 24.84 5.71 5.70
CA ARG A 85 24.68 6.65 6.81
C ARG A 85 23.61 6.13 7.77
N LYS A 86 23.96 5.99 9.06
CA LYS A 86 23.01 5.73 10.15
C LYS A 86 22.49 7.07 10.68
N VAL A 87 21.18 7.26 10.75
CA VAL A 87 20.54 8.50 11.25
C VAL A 87 19.33 8.17 12.14
N GLY A 88 18.87 9.14 12.94
CA GLY A 88 17.64 9.00 13.73
C GLY A 88 17.69 7.86 14.75
N ASN A 89 18.80 7.73 15.47
CA ASN A 89 18.93 6.75 16.55
C ASN A 89 17.74 6.86 17.50
N ASP A 90 17.12 5.73 17.82
CA ASP A 90 15.96 5.60 18.71
C ASP A 90 14.76 6.48 18.32
N SER A 91 14.65 6.77 17.01
CA SER A 91 13.58 7.60 16.44
C SER A 91 12.74 6.86 15.40
N LEU A 92 12.82 5.52 15.35
CA LEU A 92 11.98 4.73 14.43
C LEU A 92 10.50 4.95 14.75
N TYR A 93 9.71 5.24 13.72
CA TYR A 93 8.26 5.23 13.84
C TYR A 93 7.77 3.78 13.76
N TYR A 94 7.02 3.34 14.76
CA TYR A 94 6.39 2.01 14.77
C TYR A 94 4.89 2.12 14.58
N PHE A 95 4.32 1.17 13.85
CA PHE A 95 2.90 0.88 13.88
C PHE A 95 2.74 -0.57 14.36
N ASP A 96 2.00 -0.74 15.45
CA ASP A 96 1.99 -1.99 16.22
C ASP A 96 3.43 -2.38 16.63
N ASN A 97 3.95 -3.48 16.11
CA ASN A 97 5.32 -3.97 16.36
C ASN A 97 6.23 -3.90 15.12
N VAL A 98 5.78 -3.23 14.04
CA VAL A 98 6.52 -3.14 12.78
C VAL A 98 7.05 -1.72 12.60
N PRO A 99 8.36 -1.53 12.35
CA PRO A 99 8.90 -0.22 12.04
C PRO A 99 8.42 0.25 10.66
N ASP A 100 8.35 1.56 10.46
CA ASP A 100 7.86 2.11 9.20
C ASP A 100 8.70 1.66 7.99
N CYS A 101 8.03 1.63 6.83
CA CYS A 101 8.65 1.35 5.54
C CYS A 101 8.75 2.63 4.71
N GLU A 102 9.81 2.74 3.90
CA GLU A 102 9.97 3.87 2.99
C GLU A 102 8.87 3.90 1.92
N SER A 103 8.39 5.11 1.63
CA SER A 103 7.38 5.37 0.62
C SER A 103 7.73 6.62 -0.18
N GLU A 104 7.89 6.47 -1.50
CA GLU A 104 8.19 7.54 -2.46
C GLU A 104 9.47 8.35 -2.14
N GLY A 105 10.45 7.74 -1.49
CA GLY A 105 11.71 8.34 -1.07
C GLY A 105 11.66 8.94 0.33
N PHE A 106 10.60 8.69 1.11
CA PHE A 106 10.43 9.27 2.44
C PHE A 106 10.08 8.21 3.49
N ILE A 107 10.43 8.45 4.74
CA ILE A 107 10.11 7.55 5.86
C ILE A 107 9.80 8.36 7.11
N ARG A 108 8.81 7.94 7.91
CA ARG A 108 8.43 8.66 9.12
C ARG A 108 9.42 8.40 10.24
N PHE A 109 9.66 9.42 11.05
CA PHE A 109 10.39 9.28 12.32
C PHE A 109 9.55 9.80 13.48
N TYR A 110 9.80 9.27 14.67
CA TYR A 110 9.06 9.59 15.88
C TYR A 110 9.97 10.30 16.88
N ASP A 111 9.53 11.46 17.34
CA ASP A 111 10.10 12.19 18.46
C ASP A 111 9.38 11.76 19.74
N GLN A 112 10.00 10.83 20.45
CA GLN A 112 9.47 10.27 21.69
C GLN A 112 9.33 11.32 22.80
N ALA A 113 10.19 12.35 22.83
CA ALA A 113 10.15 13.35 23.90
C ALA A 113 8.90 14.23 23.82
N ASN A 114 8.39 14.47 22.61
CA ASN A 114 7.25 15.34 22.36
C ASN A 114 5.98 14.60 21.91
N ASP A 115 6.03 13.28 21.69
CA ASP A 115 4.95 12.47 21.10
C ASP A 115 4.50 13.03 19.74
N LEU A 116 5.48 13.28 18.87
CA LEU A 116 5.29 13.88 17.55
C LEU A 116 6.00 13.08 16.45
N VAL A 117 5.50 13.22 15.23
CA VAL A 117 5.96 12.51 14.03
C VAL A 117 6.46 13.53 13.02
N GLY A 118 7.59 13.20 12.40
CA GLY A 118 8.17 13.94 11.27
C GLY A 118 8.45 13.02 10.09
N LEU A 119 9.14 13.55 9.08
CA LEU A 119 9.47 12.85 7.84
C LEU A 119 10.95 13.05 7.49
N LEU A 120 11.65 11.95 7.22
CA LEU A 120 12.98 11.95 6.62
C LEU A 120 12.87 11.77 5.10
N ASN A 121 13.79 12.37 4.34
CA ASN A 121 13.97 12.11 2.90
C ASN A 121 14.92 10.92 2.63
N ALA A 122 15.17 10.65 1.35
CA ALA A 122 16.02 9.55 0.86
C ALA A 122 17.45 9.62 1.40
N GLU A 123 17.96 10.83 1.63
CA GLU A 123 19.28 11.09 2.17
C GLU A 123 19.32 10.95 3.71
N GLY A 124 18.17 10.75 4.36
CA GLY A 124 18.04 10.67 5.82
C GLY A 124 18.12 12.04 6.50
N GLU A 125 17.72 13.10 5.79
CA GLU A 125 17.61 14.47 6.30
C GLU A 125 16.16 14.77 6.67
N ILE A 126 15.95 15.66 7.64
CA ILE A 126 14.60 16.05 8.08
C ILE A 126 13.95 16.87 6.96
N GLN A 127 13.01 16.25 6.25
CA GLN A 127 12.15 16.90 5.26
C GLN A 127 11.02 17.65 5.96
N ILE A 128 10.38 17.01 6.94
CA ILE A 128 9.34 17.60 7.77
C ILE A 128 9.75 17.40 9.23
N PRO A 129 9.89 18.47 10.04
CA PRO A 129 10.20 18.32 11.46
C PRO A 129 9.08 17.59 12.21
N ALA A 130 9.39 17.00 13.37
CA ALA A 130 8.40 16.33 14.20
C ALA A 130 7.41 17.35 14.81
N ILE A 131 6.31 17.62 14.10
CA ILE A 131 5.32 18.64 14.46
C ILE A 131 3.86 18.14 14.35
N TYR A 132 3.68 16.87 13.98
CA TYR A 132 2.37 16.23 13.79
C TYR A 132 2.14 15.16 14.84
N ASN A 133 0.91 15.01 15.32
CA ASN A 133 0.56 13.90 16.21
C ASN A 133 0.40 12.59 15.43
N GLY A 134 -0.13 12.69 14.21
CA GLY A 134 -0.23 11.57 13.27
C GLY A 134 0.19 12.03 11.88
N LEU A 135 0.97 11.20 11.19
CA LEU A 135 1.41 11.46 9.83
C LEU A 135 1.27 10.15 9.02
N GLY A 136 0.59 10.20 7.89
CA GLY A 136 0.50 9.08 6.96
C GLY A 136 1.81 8.84 6.20
N ARG A 137 1.91 7.71 5.51
CA ARG A 137 2.95 7.51 4.48
C ARG A 137 2.67 8.44 3.28
N VAL A 138 3.72 8.78 2.52
CA VAL A 138 3.58 9.58 1.31
C VAL A 138 2.83 8.78 0.25
N LYS A 139 1.80 9.39 -0.36
CA LYS A 139 1.00 8.78 -1.43
C LYS A 139 0.84 9.81 -2.53
N ASN A 140 1.50 9.61 -3.67
CA ASN A 140 1.55 10.54 -4.79
C ASN A 140 1.95 11.96 -4.35
N GLY A 141 3.01 12.07 -3.56
CA GLY A 141 3.51 13.34 -3.01
C GLY A 141 2.62 14.02 -1.97
N MET A 142 1.52 13.39 -1.54
CA MET A 142 0.57 13.91 -0.56
C MET A 142 0.58 13.08 0.71
N ILE A 143 0.29 13.72 1.85
CA ILE A 143 0.38 13.10 3.17
C ILE A 143 -0.82 13.53 4.02
N PRO A 144 -1.70 12.61 4.43
CA PRO A 144 -2.68 12.87 5.48
C PRO A 144 -1.97 13.14 6.80
N ALA A 145 -2.35 14.22 7.48
CA ALA A 145 -1.69 14.66 8.71
C ALA A 145 -2.71 15.06 9.78
N LEU A 146 -2.39 14.79 11.04
CA LEU A 146 -3.15 15.18 12.22
C LEU A 146 -2.28 16.06 13.12
N LYS A 147 -2.75 17.27 13.42
CA LYS A 147 -2.01 18.25 14.24
C LYS A 147 -2.83 18.80 15.39
N GLY A 148 -2.21 18.94 16.56
CA GLY A 148 -2.83 19.48 17.76
C GLY A 148 -3.83 18.54 18.44
N ALA A 149 -3.71 17.23 18.19
CA ALA A 149 -4.48 16.22 18.87
C ALA A 149 -3.82 15.82 20.20
N GLN A 150 -4.59 15.21 21.09
CA GLN A 150 -4.10 14.66 22.35
C GLN A 150 -4.24 13.14 22.34
N ARG A 151 -3.17 12.44 22.70
CA ARG A 151 -3.22 10.99 22.91
C ARG A 151 -3.98 10.68 24.19
N LYS A 152 -4.96 9.79 24.11
CA LYS A 152 -5.76 9.28 25.22
C LYS A 152 -5.69 7.76 25.29
N ARG A 153 -5.95 7.27 26.48
CA ARG A 153 -6.14 5.85 26.83
C ARG A 153 -7.43 5.77 27.63
N ASP A 154 -8.15 4.66 27.54
CA ASP A 154 -9.41 4.48 28.28
C ASP A 154 -9.14 4.30 29.77
N SER A 155 -8.07 3.58 30.12
CA SER A 155 -7.61 3.37 31.49
C SER A 155 -6.10 3.57 31.65
N PRO A 156 -5.62 3.91 32.86
CA PRO A 156 -4.19 3.89 33.16
C PRO A 156 -3.62 2.47 32.95
N GLY A 157 -2.62 2.35 32.07
CA GLY A 157 -1.98 1.06 31.77
C GLY A 157 -2.50 0.37 30.51
N ASP A 158 -3.54 0.89 29.85
CA ASP A 158 -3.98 0.34 28.57
C ASP A 158 -2.89 0.53 27.50
N GLU A 159 -2.58 -0.57 26.82
CA GLU A 159 -1.63 -0.58 25.70
C GLU A 159 -2.20 0.14 24.47
N LEU A 160 -3.53 0.15 24.34
CA LEU A 160 -4.24 0.84 23.27
C LEU A 160 -4.38 2.33 23.58
N SER A 161 -3.99 3.16 22.61
CA SER A 161 -4.18 4.61 22.69
C SER A 161 -4.78 5.15 21.39
N TYR A 162 -5.49 6.26 21.49
CA TYR A 162 -6.10 6.94 20.34
C TYR A 162 -5.94 8.45 20.47
N PHE A 163 -6.00 9.14 19.33
CA PHE A 163 -5.96 10.59 19.31
C PHE A 163 -7.36 11.20 19.42
N VAL A 164 -7.49 12.27 20.20
CA VAL A 164 -8.71 13.06 20.35
C VAL A 164 -8.46 14.53 20.01
N GLY A 165 -9.38 15.12 19.27
CA GLY A 165 -9.28 16.52 18.81
C GLY A 165 -8.23 16.71 17.73
N GLY A 166 -7.70 17.92 17.64
CA GLY A 166 -6.77 18.31 16.58
C GLY A 166 -7.46 18.62 15.24
N LYS A 167 -6.64 18.87 14.22
CA LYS A 167 -7.06 19.15 12.85
C LYS A 167 -6.43 18.13 11.91
N SER A 168 -7.29 17.45 11.15
CA SER A 168 -6.88 16.57 10.06
C SER A 168 -6.78 17.38 8.77
N MET A 169 -5.64 17.26 8.09
CA MET A 169 -5.31 18.04 6.90
C MET A 169 -4.57 17.19 5.90
N LEU A 170 -4.51 17.66 4.65
CA LEU A 170 -3.64 17.09 3.63
C LEU A 170 -2.49 18.05 3.38
N ILE A 171 -1.26 17.54 3.46
CA ILE A 171 -0.04 18.29 3.17
C ILE A 171 0.73 17.67 2.00
N ASP A 172 1.66 18.42 1.42
CA ASP A 172 2.68 17.86 0.52
C ASP A 172 3.97 17.48 1.27
N THR A 173 4.92 16.90 0.55
CA THR A 173 6.24 16.54 1.09
C THR A 173 7.10 17.76 1.48
N ASN A 174 6.72 18.98 1.10
CA ASN A 174 7.36 20.24 1.54
C ASN A 174 6.64 20.86 2.74
N ASN A 175 5.76 20.11 3.41
CA ASN A 175 4.98 20.55 4.56
C ASN A 175 4.01 21.71 4.24
N GLN A 176 3.65 21.91 2.96
CA GLN A 176 2.63 22.87 2.58
C GLN A 176 1.25 22.24 2.78
N VAL A 177 0.37 22.96 3.48
CA VAL A 177 -1.01 22.52 3.66
C VAL A 177 -1.77 22.71 2.35
N LEU A 178 -2.19 21.59 1.76
CA LEU A 178 -3.00 21.54 0.55
C LEU A 178 -4.48 21.72 0.89
N ILE A 179 -4.99 21.02 1.92
CA ILE A 179 -6.40 21.04 2.36
C ILE A 179 -6.44 21.09 3.90
N GLU A 180 -7.15 22.06 4.50
CA GLU A 180 -7.14 22.28 5.97
C GLU A 180 -8.06 21.35 6.77
N ASP A 181 -9.18 20.93 6.19
CA ASP A 181 -10.19 20.06 6.84
C ASP A 181 -10.35 18.76 6.03
N PHE A 182 -9.26 18.00 5.93
CA PHE A 182 -9.23 16.75 5.16
C PHE A 182 -9.58 15.59 6.10
N PRO A 183 -10.75 14.94 5.95
CA PRO A 183 -11.15 13.85 6.83
C PRO A 183 -10.26 12.62 6.59
N TYR A 184 -10.15 11.78 7.62
CA TYR A 184 -9.61 10.45 7.42
C TYR A 184 -10.57 9.64 6.53
N ASN A 185 -10.11 9.28 5.34
CA ASN A 185 -10.83 8.42 4.41
C ASN A 185 -9.83 7.56 3.65
N ASP A 186 -9.72 6.28 4.04
CA ASP A 186 -8.81 5.33 3.41
C ASP A 186 -9.28 4.81 2.04
N ASN A 187 -10.50 5.15 1.63
CA ASN A 187 -11.05 4.76 0.33
C ASN A 187 -10.56 5.67 -0.80
N LEU A 188 -9.92 6.80 -0.48
CA LEU A 188 -9.46 7.75 -1.48
C LEU A 188 -8.23 7.24 -2.25
N ASN A 189 -8.32 7.29 -3.57
CA ASN A 189 -7.25 6.96 -4.49
C ASN A 189 -6.36 8.19 -4.74
N PHE A 190 -5.24 8.26 -4.01
CA PHE A 190 -4.25 9.33 -4.16
C PHE A 190 -3.54 9.33 -5.52
N TYR A 191 -3.55 8.20 -6.24
CA TYR A 191 -2.95 8.04 -7.57
C TYR A 191 -3.94 8.34 -8.72
N GLN A 192 -5.22 8.58 -8.41
CA GLN A 192 -6.24 9.02 -9.34
C GLN A 192 -6.89 10.30 -8.81
N VAL A 193 -6.16 11.40 -8.99
CA VAL A 193 -6.52 12.74 -8.51
C VAL A 193 -6.67 13.71 -9.68
N SER A 194 -7.67 14.58 -9.61
CA SER A 194 -7.83 15.72 -10.51
C SER A 194 -7.64 17.01 -9.72
N ILE A 195 -6.76 17.90 -10.20
CA ILE A 195 -6.49 19.21 -9.60
C ILE A 195 -6.87 20.28 -10.60
N ASN A 196 -7.93 21.04 -10.33
CA ASN A 196 -8.52 22.04 -11.24
C ASN A 196 -8.92 21.51 -12.64
N GLY A 197 -8.84 20.21 -12.88
CA GLY A 197 -9.25 19.60 -14.13
C GLY A 197 -10.76 19.59 -14.28
N SER A 198 -11.24 19.14 -15.45
CA SER A 198 -12.64 18.78 -15.62
C SER A 198 -13.01 17.74 -14.56
N LEU A 199 -13.86 18.15 -13.62
CA LEU A 199 -14.33 17.28 -12.56
C LEU A 199 -15.32 16.28 -13.17
N PRO A 200 -15.13 14.97 -12.96
CA PRO A 200 -16.16 14.01 -13.32
C PRO A 200 -17.47 14.37 -12.61
N GLU A 201 -18.57 14.25 -13.35
CA GLU A 201 -19.92 14.51 -12.83
C GLU A 201 -20.49 13.30 -12.06
N ASP A 202 -19.77 12.17 -12.05
CA ASP A 202 -20.21 10.97 -11.33
C ASP A 202 -19.86 11.01 -9.83
N ARG A 203 -20.59 10.19 -9.06
CA ARG A 203 -20.58 10.20 -7.59
C ARG A 203 -19.37 9.46 -7.00
N THR A 204 -18.52 8.90 -7.84
CA THR A 204 -17.35 8.12 -7.41
C THR A 204 -16.19 9.02 -6.97
N TRP A 205 -16.30 10.35 -7.11
CA TRP A 205 -15.25 11.30 -6.73
C TRP A 205 -15.62 12.15 -5.52
N GLU A 206 -14.69 12.25 -4.58
CA GLU A 206 -14.78 13.18 -3.45
C GLU A 206 -14.00 14.45 -3.75
N LYS A 207 -14.62 15.60 -3.48
CA LYS A 207 -14.11 16.93 -3.88
C LYS A 207 -13.78 17.75 -2.64
N PHE A 208 -12.61 18.37 -2.65
CA PHE A 208 -12.09 19.17 -1.56
C PHE A 208 -11.59 20.52 -2.10
N LYS A 209 -11.84 21.57 -1.34
CA LYS A 209 -11.27 22.89 -1.63
C LYS A 209 -9.89 22.98 -0.99
N GLY A 210 -8.91 23.30 -1.80
CA GLY A 210 -7.55 23.53 -1.37
C GLY A 210 -7.35 24.93 -0.80
N LYS A 211 -6.37 25.05 0.10
CA LYS A 211 -5.93 26.33 0.68
C LYS A 211 -5.33 27.28 -0.36
N ASN A 212 -4.72 26.72 -1.41
CA ASN A 212 -4.16 27.44 -2.55
C ASN A 212 -5.21 27.88 -3.58
N GLY A 213 -6.50 27.68 -3.30
CA GLY A 213 -7.60 28.00 -4.23
C GLY A 213 -7.88 26.90 -5.26
N ASN A 214 -7.07 25.83 -5.30
CA ASN A 214 -7.33 24.70 -6.19
C ASN A 214 -8.51 23.86 -5.70
N THR A 215 -9.17 23.15 -6.60
CA THR A 215 -10.09 22.06 -6.26
C THR A 215 -9.40 20.73 -6.49
N TYR A 216 -9.34 19.92 -5.45
CA TYR A 216 -8.82 18.56 -5.48
C TYR A 216 -9.98 17.59 -5.55
N ALA A 217 -9.92 16.61 -6.44
CA ALA A 217 -10.90 15.54 -6.50
C ALA A 217 -10.20 14.18 -6.54
N PHE A 218 -10.59 13.28 -5.64
CA PHE A 218 -10.04 11.94 -5.52
C PHE A 218 -11.11 10.91 -5.87
N MET A 219 -10.75 9.90 -6.64
CA MET A 219 -11.63 8.74 -6.84
C MET A 219 -11.76 7.98 -5.51
N ASP A 220 -12.97 7.55 -5.17
CA ASP A 220 -13.26 6.66 -4.04
C ASP A 220 -13.36 5.22 -4.55
N TYR A 221 -12.49 4.34 -4.05
CA TYR A 221 -12.41 2.96 -4.49
C TYR A 221 -13.68 2.15 -4.25
N VAL A 222 -14.37 2.37 -3.13
CA VAL A 222 -15.60 1.65 -2.78
C VAL A 222 -16.72 2.09 -3.73
N LYS A 223 -16.90 3.39 -3.91
CA LYS A 223 -17.93 3.93 -4.84
C LYS A 223 -17.65 3.55 -6.29
N GLU A 224 -16.39 3.54 -6.69
CA GLU A 224 -15.98 3.09 -8.02
C GLU A 224 -16.32 1.60 -8.20
N PHE A 225 -15.98 0.74 -7.23
CA PHE A 225 -16.30 -0.69 -7.30
C PHE A 225 -17.81 -0.94 -7.30
N GLU A 226 -18.59 -0.27 -6.44
CA GLU A 226 -20.06 -0.30 -6.43
C GLU A 226 -20.65 0.01 -7.82
N GLN A 227 -20.11 1.05 -8.48
CA GLN A 227 -20.55 1.44 -9.82
C GLN A 227 -20.09 0.46 -10.90
N LEU A 228 -18.92 -0.15 -10.76
CA LEU A 228 -18.33 -1.04 -11.75
C LEU A 228 -18.85 -2.48 -11.64
N PHE A 229 -19.14 -2.98 -10.45
CA PHE A 229 -19.48 -4.38 -10.22
C PHE A 229 -20.65 -4.87 -11.09
N PRO A 230 -21.80 -4.16 -11.18
CA PRO A 230 -22.86 -4.54 -12.12
C PRO A 230 -22.44 -4.44 -13.60
N LYS A 231 -21.49 -3.56 -13.93
CA LYS A 231 -20.99 -3.35 -15.29
C LYS A 231 -20.08 -4.48 -15.77
N LEU A 232 -19.31 -5.10 -14.87
CA LEU A 232 -18.50 -6.29 -15.18
C LEU A 232 -19.36 -7.43 -15.74
N PHE A 233 -20.64 -7.45 -15.35
CA PHE A 233 -21.58 -8.53 -15.61
C PHE A 233 -22.84 -8.13 -16.38
N SER A 234 -22.84 -6.96 -17.05
CA SER A 234 -24.05 -6.21 -17.46
C SER A 234 -24.97 -6.78 -18.56
N LYS A 235 -25.00 -8.10 -18.78
CA LYS A 235 -25.97 -8.76 -19.69
C LYS A 235 -26.34 -10.15 -19.17
N GLU A 236 -25.34 -10.89 -18.73
CA GLU A 236 -25.44 -12.20 -18.13
C GLU A 236 -24.12 -12.48 -17.40
N ILE A 237 -24.19 -13.14 -16.23
CA ILE A 237 -23.01 -13.71 -15.59
C ILE A 237 -22.78 -15.10 -16.19
N THR A 238 -21.67 -15.24 -16.93
CA THR A 238 -21.23 -16.53 -17.50
C THR A 238 -19.91 -16.96 -16.87
N LYS A 239 -19.58 -18.25 -16.99
CA LYS A 239 -18.30 -18.79 -16.50
C LYS A 239 -17.12 -18.11 -17.17
N GLU A 240 -17.20 -17.81 -18.47
CA GLU A 240 -16.16 -17.11 -19.22
C GLU A 240 -15.94 -15.68 -18.69
N ARG A 241 -17.03 -14.97 -18.34
CA ARG A 241 -16.93 -13.63 -17.74
C ARG A 241 -16.32 -13.68 -16.35
N LEU A 242 -16.77 -14.62 -15.52
CA LEU A 242 -16.20 -14.84 -14.18
C LEU A 242 -14.69 -15.12 -14.29
N ILE A 243 -14.27 -15.98 -15.22
CA ILE A 243 -12.85 -16.25 -15.48
C ILE A 243 -12.10 -14.98 -15.91
N SER A 244 -12.65 -14.19 -16.83
CA SER A 244 -11.98 -12.95 -17.30
C SER A 244 -11.81 -11.87 -16.22
N HIS A 245 -12.65 -11.93 -15.18
CA HIS A 245 -12.62 -11.04 -14.01
C HIS A 245 -12.07 -11.74 -12.77
N SER A 246 -11.44 -12.90 -12.91
CA SER A 246 -10.67 -13.56 -11.87
C SER A 246 -9.18 -13.37 -12.12
N TYR A 247 -8.37 -13.47 -11.06
CA TYR A 247 -6.92 -13.54 -11.19
C TYR A 247 -6.49 -14.88 -11.79
N ASP A 248 -5.20 -15.17 -11.93
CA ASP A 248 -4.76 -16.45 -12.50
C ASP A 248 -5.18 -17.66 -11.65
N SER A 249 -5.25 -17.46 -10.33
CA SER A 249 -5.76 -18.42 -9.37
C SER A 249 -6.67 -17.75 -8.34
N ILE A 250 -7.57 -18.54 -7.76
CA ILE A 250 -8.47 -18.16 -6.69
C ILE A 250 -8.07 -18.91 -5.42
N ALA A 251 -7.88 -18.17 -4.34
CA ALA A 251 -7.73 -18.71 -3.00
C ALA A 251 -9.11 -19.07 -2.42
N TYR A 252 -9.19 -20.22 -1.75
CA TYR A 252 -10.36 -20.59 -0.94
C TYR A 252 -9.93 -21.42 0.25
N TRP A 253 -10.75 -21.43 1.29
CA TRP A 253 -10.49 -22.26 2.48
C TRP A 253 -10.87 -23.72 2.19
N HIS A 254 -9.93 -24.63 2.37
CA HIS A 254 -10.19 -26.06 2.23
C HIS A 254 -10.45 -26.67 3.60
N GLU A 255 -11.73 -26.87 3.95
CA GLU A 255 -12.15 -27.36 5.27
C GLU A 255 -11.41 -28.63 5.72
N ASP A 256 -11.35 -29.66 4.86
CA ASP A 256 -10.71 -30.93 5.26
C ASP A 256 -9.19 -30.81 5.50
N GLN A 257 -8.54 -29.80 4.90
CA GLN A 257 -7.11 -29.57 5.03
C GLN A 257 -6.79 -28.45 6.03
N ASN A 258 -7.82 -27.73 6.52
CA ASN A 258 -7.72 -26.61 7.43
C ASN A 258 -6.65 -25.58 6.99
N GLN A 259 -6.64 -25.25 5.69
CA GLN A 259 -5.69 -24.31 5.09
C GLN A 259 -6.26 -23.60 3.86
N TRP A 260 -5.64 -22.47 3.50
CA TRP A 260 -5.85 -21.81 2.23
C TRP A 260 -5.24 -22.63 1.09
N VAL A 261 -6.00 -22.83 0.02
CA VAL A 261 -5.53 -23.48 -1.20
C VAL A 261 -5.79 -22.59 -2.40
N PHE A 262 -4.89 -22.65 -3.38
CA PHE A 262 -4.99 -21.93 -4.63
C PHE A 262 -5.40 -22.91 -5.75
N GLU A 263 -6.40 -22.54 -6.53
CA GLU A 263 -6.80 -23.27 -7.72
C GLU A 263 -6.83 -22.33 -8.92
N GLU A 264 -6.37 -22.81 -10.08
CA GLU A 264 -6.46 -22.07 -11.34
C GLU A 264 -7.90 -21.62 -11.59
N SER A 265 -8.08 -20.34 -11.88
CA SER A 265 -9.41 -19.73 -11.97
C SER A 265 -10.35 -20.45 -12.95
N PRO A 266 -9.93 -20.87 -14.16
CA PRO A 266 -10.80 -21.66 -15.03
C PRO A 266 -11.32 -22.93 -14.38
N LYS A 267 -10.48 -23.64 -13.63
CA LYS A 267 -10.85 -24.89 -12.95
C LYS A 267 -11.81 -24.61 -11.79
N TYR A 268 -11.51 -23.62 -10.96
CA TYR A 268 -12.37 -23.23 -9.83
C TYR A 268 -13.75 -22.76 -10.31
N ILE A 269 -13.79 -21.84 -11.28
CA ILE A 269 -15.03 -21.28 -11.83
C ILE A 269 -15.85 -22.34 -12.57
N ASN A 270 -15.24 -23.33 -13.22
CA ASN A 270 -16.02 -24.40 -13.85
C ASN A 270 -16.83 -25.21 -12.84
N ARG A 271 -16.27 -25.43 -11.64
CA ARG A 271 -16.89 -26.15 -10.52
C ARG A 271 -17.89 -25.28 -9.75
N GLN A 272 -17.54 -24.04 -9.43
CA GLN A 272 -18.30 -23.17 -8.52
C GLN A 272 -19.04 -22.02 -9.20
N GLY A 273 -18.92 -21.89 -10.53
CA GLY A 273 -19.38 -20.72 -11.27
C GLY A 273 -20.88 -20.47 -11.19
N ASP A 274 -21.69 -21.52 -11.07
CA ASP A 274 -23.15 -21.39 -10.96
C ASP A 274 -23.54 -20.80 -9.58
N ILE A 275 -22.84 -21.19 -8.51
CA ILE A 275 -23.02 -20.60 -7.17
C ILE A 275 -22.57 -19.13 -7.17
N LEU A 276 -21.41 -18.83 -7.77
CA LEU A 276 -20.92 -17.46 -7.89
C LEU A 276 -21.87 -16.58 -8.70
N LYS A 277 -22.41 -17.12 -9.80
CA LYS A 277 -23.42 -16.47 -10.61
C LYS A 277 -24.63 -16.08 -9.77
N ASP A 278 -25.27 -17.03 -9.09
CA ASP A 278 -26.47 -16.77 -8.31
C ASP A 278 -26.23 -15.72 -7.21
N LEU A 279 -25.08 -15.79 -6.54
CA LEU A 279 -24.72 -14.84 -5.49
C LEU A 279 -24.45 -13.44 -6.05
N PHE A 280 -23.73 -13.31 -7.16
CA PHE A 280 -23.47 -11.99 -7.77
C PHE A 280 -24.73 -11.40 -8.41
N GLU A 281 -25.62 -12.22 -8.98
CA GLU A 281 -26.95 -11.78 -9.43
C GLU A 281 -27.80 -11.30 -8.25
N SER A 282 -27.69 -11.94 -7.08
CA SER A 282 -28.41 -11.49 -5.87
C SER A 282 -27.95 -10.11 -5.37
N VAL A 283 -26.65 -9.80 -5.54
CA VAL A 283 -26.08 -8.48 -5.24
C VAL A 283 -26.56 -7.44 -6.26
N ILE A 284 -26.49 -7.75 -7.56
CA ILE A 284 -26.89 -6.83 -8.64
C ILE A 284 -28.40 -6.51 -8.58
N SER A 285 -29.23 -7.51 -8.27
CA SER A 285 -30.68 -7.33 -8.12
C SER A 285 -31.09 -6.66 -6.81
N GLY A 286 -30.16 -6.53 -5.85
CA GLY A 286 -30.44 -6.04 -4.49
C GLY A 286 -31.29 -7.00 -3.66
N SER A 287 -31.40 -8.27 -4.06
CA SER A 287 -32.19 -9.28 -3.33
C SER A 287 -31.47 -9.84 -2.10
N LYS A 288 -30.14 -9.70 -2.03
CA LYS A 288 -29.35 -10.08 -0.86
C LYS A 288 -28.70 -8.84 -0.24
N LYS A 289 -28.66 -8.79 1.10
CA LYS A 289 -27.92 -7.76 1.83
C LYS A 289 -26.42 -8.01 1.68
N TYR A 290 -25.68 -6.95 1.40
CA TYR A 290 -24.24 -6.99 1.26
C TYR A 290 -23.59 -5.72 1.79
N ASP A 291 -22.28 -5.78 1.99
CA ASP A 291 -21.40 -4.65 2.28
C ASP A 291 -20.19 -4.71 1.35
N ILE A 292 -19.66 -3.54 1.00
CA ILE A 292 -18.42 -3.41 0.23
C ILE A 292 -17.45 -2.58 1.06
N SER A 293 -16.28 -3.15 1.32
CA SER A 293 -15.23 -2.49 2.08
C SER A 293 -13.89 -2.61 1.39
N LYS A 294 -13.03 -1.61 1.63
CA LYS A 294 -11.63 -1.64 1.21
C LYS A 294 -10.79 -2.33 2.28
N SER A 295 -9.86 -3.16 1.84
CA SER A 295 -8.87 -3.84 2.65
C SER A 295 -7.50 -3.83 1.95
N SER A 296 -6.52 -4.38 2.63
CA SER A 296 -5.15 -4.56 2.13
C SER A 296 -4.96 -6.00 1.66
N LEU A 297 -4.04 -6.22 0.71
CA LEU A 297 -3.67 -7.57 0.30
C LEU A 297 -3.04 -8.33 1.47
N ASN A 298 -3.65 -9.45 1.86
CA ASN A 298 -3.15 -10.28 2.94
C ASN A 298 -1.90 -11.06 2.50
N TYR A 299 -0.71 -10.57 2.86
CA TYR A 299 0.56 -11.17 2.47
C TYR A 299 0.82 -12.54 3.13
N PHE A 300 0.06 -12.94 4.15
CA PHE A 300 0.14 -14.31 4.71
C PHE A 300 -0.58 -15.35 3.85
N ILE A 301 -1.45 -14.91 2.93
CA ILE A 301 -2.16 -15.78 1.98
C ILE A 301 -1.55 -15.59 0.60
N PHE A 302 -1.42 -14.35 0.14
CA PHE A 302 -1.02 -14.00 -1.22
C PHE A 302 0.46 -13.66 -1.30
N GLU A 303 1.29 -14.69 -1.47
CA GLU A 303 2.75 -14.59 -1.54
C GLU A 303 3.32 -14.96 -2.93
N GLY A 304 4.62 -14.74 -3.12
CA GLY A 304 5.34 -15.13 -4.34
C GLY A 304 5.35 -14.07 -5.45
N GLU A 305 5.94 -14.45 -6.59
CA GLU A 305 6.24 -13.51 -7.69
C GLU A 305 4.98 -12.84 -8.26
N SER A 306 3.88 -13.60 -8.37
CA SER A 306 2.59 -13.12 -8.90
C SER A 306 1.98 -11.96 -8.11
N TYR A 307 2.32 -11.82 -6.83
CA TYR A 307 1.81 -10.76 -5.96
C TYR A 307 2.86 -9.71 -5.58
N SER A 308 4.14 -9.96 -5.89
CA SER A 308 5.26 -9.08 -5.52
C SER A 308 5.11 -7.62 -5.95
N LYS A 309 4.43 -7.35 -7.08
CA LYS A 309 4.19 -5.99 -7.56
C LYS A 309 3.14 -5.20 -6.76
N TYR A 310 2.38 -5.86 -5.89
CA TYR A 310 1.36 -5.26 -5.02
C TYR A 310 1.85 -5.11 -3.58
N LEU A 311 3.11 -5.45 -3.33
CA LEU A 311 3.76 -5.32 -2.04
C LEU A 311 4.88 -4.29 -2.13
N ASP A 312 5.13 -3.57 -1.04
CA ASP A 312 6.30 -2.71 -0.92
C ASP A 312 7.55 -3.54 -0.59
N GLN A 313 8.70 -2.87 -0.50
CA GLN A 313 9.98 -3.52 -0.22
C GLN A 313 10.04 -4.18 1.18
N CYS A 314 9.21 -3.74 2.11
CA CYS A 314 9.05 -4.36 3.42
C CYS A 314 8.03 -5.51 3.39
N GLY A 315 7.36 -5.72 2.27
CA GLY A 315 6.33 -6.73 2.05
C GLY A 315 4.98 -6.36 2.66
N ASP A 316 4.73 -5.07 2.91
CA ASP A 316 3.41 -4.55 3.23
C ASP A 316 2.61 -4.35 1.93
N SER A 317 1.29 -4.36 2.01
CA SER A 317 0.44 -4.10 0.85
C SER A 317 0.56 -2.66 0.34
N LEU A 318 0.66 -2.48 -0.98
CA LEU A 318 0.52 -1.19 -1.67
C LEU A 318 -0.96 -0.82 -1.85
N ASP A 319 -1.76 -0.95 -0.80
CA ASP A 319 -3.23 -0.80 -0.80
C ASP A 319 -3.71 0.61 -1.21
N ALA A 320 -2.85 1.62 -1.03
CA ALA A 320 -3.09 2.98 -1.49
C ALA A 320 -3.20 3.10 -3.02
N LYS A 321 -2.64 2.14 -3.76
CA LYS A 321 -2.65 2.08 -5.23
C LYS A 321 -3.40 0.85 -5.75
N TYR A 322 -3.18 -0.30 -5.12
CA TYR A 322 -3.72 -1.61 -5.49
C TYR A 322 -4.48 -2.22 -4.31
N PRO A 323 -5.61 -1.63 -3.90
CA PRO A 323 -6.40 -2.14 -2.79
C PRO A 323 -7.02 -3.50 -3.11
N VAL A 324 -7.39 -4.22 -2.05
CA VAL A 324 -8.38 -5.29 -2.13
C VAL A 324 -9.75 -4.71 -1.79
N ILE A 325 -10.77 -5.10 -2.54
CA ILE A 325 -12.16 -4.77 -2.24
C ILE A 325 -12.87 -6.05 -1.85
N SER A 326 -13.42 -6.06 -0.64
CA SER A 326 -14.17 -7.18 -0.08
C SER A 326 -15.66 -6.94 -0.30
N LEU A 327 -16.32 -7.88 -0.95
CA LEU A 327 -17.77 -7.97 -1.07
C LEU A 327 -18.26 -9.04 -0.08
N SER A 328 -18.95 -8.60 0.96
CA SER A 328 -19.45 -9.47 2.03
C SER A 328 -20.96 -9.62 1.92
N LEU A 329 -21.47 -10.85 1.93
CA LEU A 329 -22.90 -11.16 1.84
C LEU A 329 -23.38 -11.69 3.19
N TYR A 330 -24.56 -11.24 3.61
CA TYR A 330 -25.15 -11.60 4.89
C TYR A 330 -26.34 -12.54 4.69
N ASP A 331 -26.37 -13.64 5.44
CA ASP A 331 -27.58 -14.46 5.56
C ASP A 331 -28.49 -13.93 6.68
N GLU A 332 -27.91 -13.56 7.83
CA GLU A 332 -28.57 -12.81 8.92
C GLU A 332 -27.66 -11.65 9.34
N PHE A 333 -28.08 -10.41 9.12
CA PHE A 333 -27.27 -9.25 9.50
C PHE A 333 -27.13 -9.16 11.03
N PRO A 334 -25.92 -8.98 11.61
CA PRO A 334 -24.66 -8.58 10.97
C PRO A 334 -23.67 -9.74 10.70
N TYR A 335 -24.11 -10.99 10.70
CA TYR A 335 -23.24 -12.16 10.46
C TYR A 335 -22.97 -12.34 8.96
N VAL A 336 -21.72 -12.08 8.58
CA VAL A 336 -21.22 -12.35 7.22
C VAL A 336 -21.19 -13.85 7.02
N SER A 337 -21.80 -14.33 5.94
CA SER A 337 -21.72 -15.75 5.57
C SER A 337 -20.76 -16.01 4.43
N LYS A 338 -20.63 -15.07 3.48
CA LYS A 338 -19.81 -15.24 2.29
C LYS A 338 -18.99 -13.99 2.04
N THR A 339 -17.73 -14.17 1.68
CA THR A 339 -16.82 -13.08 1.37
C THR A 339 -16.10 -13.35 0.06
N PHE A 340 -16.04 -12.33 -0.78
CA PHE A 340 -15.33 -12.33 -2.04
C PHE A 340 -14.34 -11.18 -2.04
N GLU A 341 -13.09 -11.44 -2.38
CA GLU A 341 -12.07 -10.40 -2.43
C GLU A 341 -11.60 -10.16 -3.86
N PHE A 342 -11.58 -8.88 -4.25
CA PHE A 342 -11.17 -8.43 -5.57
C PHE A 342 -9.94 -7.53 -5.45
N LEU A 343 -8.82 -7.95 -6.02
CA LEU A 343 -7.62 -7.14 -6.11
C LEU A 343 -7.76 -6.13 -7.26
N ARG A 344 -7.53 -4.84 -6.98
CA ARG A 344 -7.34 -3.86 -8.05
C ARG A 344 -6.00 -4.10 -8.73
N THR A 345 -6.03 -4.32 -10.03
CA THR A 345 -4.84 -4.46 -10.88
C THR A 345 -4.80 -3.33 -11.92
N ASP A 346 -3.72 -3.26 -12.69
CA ASP A 346 -3.65 -2.33 -13.84
C ASP A 346 -4.74 -2.64 -14.91
N GLU A 347 -5.31 -3.86 -14.89
CA GLU A 347 -6.36 -4.32 -15.79
C GLU A 347 -7.78 -4.25 -15.16
N GLY A 348 -7.90 -3.62 -13.99
CA GLY A 348 -9.14 -3.55 -13.21
C GLY A 348 -9.21 -4.57 -12.08
N TYR A 349 -10.42 -4.76 -11.55
CA TYR A 349 -10.65 -5.63 -10.39
C TYR A 349 -10.67 -7.11 -10.78
N LYS A 350 -9.90 -7.94 -10.07
CA LYS A 350 -9.77 -9.38 -10.29
C LYS A 350 -10.13 -10.14 -9.02
N LEU A 351 -11.05 -11.09 -9.09
CA LEU A 351 -11.40 -11.99 -7.99
C LEU A 351 -10.16 -12.83 -7.63
N ILE A 352 -9.71 -12.70 -6.37
CA ILE A 352 -8.55 -13.43 -5.84
C ILE A 352 -8.95 -14.43 -4.76
N LEU A 353 -10.10 -14.26 -4.09
CA LEU A 353 -10.53 -15.14 -3.01
C LEU A 353 -12.04 -15.28 -2.93
N VAL A 354 -12.44 -16.51 -2.60
CA VAL A 354 -13.82 -16.90 -2.35
C VAL A 354 -13.88 -17.66 -1.03
N ASN A 355 -14.76 -17.20 -0.13
CA ASN A 355 -15.10 -17.90 1.10
C ASN A 355 -16.63 -18.01 1.23
N PHE A 356 -17.15 -19.21 1.49
CA PHE A 356 -18.58 -19.56 1.40
C PHE A 356 -19.26 -19.82 2.73
#